data_AF-A0A3A9VVK1-F1
#
_entry.id   AF-A0A3A9VVK1-F1
#
_cell.length_a   1.000
_cell.length_b   1.000
_cell.length_c   1.000
_cell.angle_alpha   90.00
_cell.angle_beta   90.00
_cell.angle_gamma   90.00
#
_symmetry.space_group_name_H-M   'P 1'
#
loop_
_entity.id
_entity.type
_entity.pdbx_description
1 polymer ?
#
loop_
_entity_poly.entity_id
_entity_poly.type
_entity_poly.pdbx_seq_one_letter_code
_entity_poly.pdbx_strand_id
1 'polypeptide(L)'
;MKLTSEYIKNNYLILTVKLLIICLFIFRLIQGNIETSIYWNFVAETGSGLKNYFNVLKETSFYRPAIILLIPFIGIFINKKIGWILIQAYFYFLISNLIFPTEKSDLTDSTQFVALIVVFLIIVFFIILMSLKKIRNQVYGITKSKLIIYNIIASIFGMSMTIILALIKAAEI
;
A
#
# COMPACT_ATOMS: atom_id res chain seq x y z
N MET A 1 -16.96 13.43 30.82
CA MET A 1 -15.76 13.54 29.98
C MET A 1 -16.09 14.47 28.81
N LYS A 2 -15.52 15.70 28.75
CA LYS A 2 -15.86 16.67 27.70
C LYS A 2 -15.21 16.25 26.37
N LEU A 3 -16.01 15.68 25.47
CA LEU A 3 -15.65 15.48 24.07
C LEU A 3 -15.51 16.86 23.41
N THR A 4 -14.29 17.39 23.34
CA THR A 4 -14.01 18.62 22.61
C THR A 4 -14.08 18.35 21.11
N SER A 5 -14.59 19.30 20.31
CA SER A 5 -14.69 19.11 18.84
C SER A 5 -13.34 18.83 18.19
N GLU A 6 -12.25 19.25 18.84
CA GLU A 6 -10.88 18.93 18.46
C GLU A 6 -10.53 17.45 18.57
N TYR A 7 -11.01 16.77 19.62
CA TYR A 7 -10.82 15.31 19.78
C TYR A 7 -11.56 14.55 18.68
N ILE A 8 -12.78 14.98 18.40
CA ILE A 8 -13.65 14.43 17.36
C ILE A 8 -12.98 14.56 15.97
N LYS A 9 -12.55 15.78 15.60
CA LYS A 9 -11.90 16.06 14.30
C LYS A 9 -10.63 15.23 14.05
N ASN A 10 -9.83 15.00 15.09
CA ASN A 10 -8.55 14.27 14.94
C ASN A 10 -8.76 12.77 14.77
N ASN A 11 -9.77 12.19 15.44
CA ASN A 11 -10.13 10.79 15.27
C ASN A 11 -10.68 10.52 13.87
N TYR A 12 -11.38 11.48 13.26
CA TYR A 12 -11.85 11.35 11.89
C TYR A 12 -10.71 11.31 10.86
N LEU A 13 -9.65 12.11 11.01
CA LEU A 13 -8.53 12.12 10.05
C LEU A 13 -7.83 10.76 9.97
N ILE A 14 -7.53 10.13 11.11
CA ILE A 14 -6.93 8.80 11.11
C ILE A 14 -7.91 7.74 10.62
N LEU A 15 -9.20 7.88 10.94
CA LEU A 15 -10.25 7.00 10.43
C LEU A 15 -10.30 7.03 8.91
N THR A 16 -10.17 8.21 8.28
CA THR A 16 -10.11 8.35 6.82
C THR A 16 -8.97 7.54 6.21
N VAL A 17 -7.76 7.61 6.80
CA VAL A 17 -6.61 6.82 6.31
C VAL A 17 -6.87 5.32 6.46
N LYS A 18 -7.40 4.89 7.62
CA LYS A 18 -7.71 3.47 7.86
C LYS A 18 -8.78 2.94 6.90
N LEU A 19 -9.85 3.70 6.71
CA LEU A 19 -10.93 3.37 5.77
C LEU A 19 -10.42 3.28 4.35
N LEU A 20 -9.57 4.22 3.92
CA LEU A 20 -8.95 4.17 2.59
C LEU A 20 -8.16 2.87 2.40
N ILE A 21 -7.33 2.48 3.36
CA ILE A 21 -6.55 1.23 3.30
C ILE A 21 -7.48 0.01 3.20
N ILE A 22 -8.56 -0.03 4.00
CA ILE A 22 -9.55 -1.12 3.95
C ILE A 22 -10.23 -1.17 2.58
N CYS A 23 -10.69 -0.04 2.06
CA CYS A 23 -11.33 0.04 0.75
C CYS A 23 -10.39 -0.41 -0.37
N LEU A 24 -9.14 0.04 -0.36
CA LEU A 24 -8.12 -0.37 -1.33
C LEU A 24 -7.85 -1.88 -1.23
N PHE A 25 -7.77 -2.43 -0.02
CA PHE A 25 -7.54 -3.85 0.19
C PHE A 25 -8.70 -4.70 -0.36
N ILE A 26 -9.95 -4.36 -0.01
CA ILE A 26 -11.14 -5.05 -0.52
C ILE A 26 -11.22 -4.94 -2.04
N PHE A 27 -11.00 -3.74 -2.58
CA PHE A 27 -11.01 -3.51 -4.02
C PHE A 27 -10.01 -4.41 -4.75
N ARG A 28 -8.77 -4.54 -4.24
CA ARG A 28 -7.75 -5.41 -4.85
C ARG A 28 -8.08 -6.90 -4.71
N LEU A 29 -8.73 -7.33 -3.63
CA LEU A 29 -9.22 -8.70 -3.52
C LEU A 29 -10.31 -9.00 -4.55
N ILE A 30 -11.26 -8.09 -4.73
CA ILE A 30 -12.32 -8.22 -5.75
C ILE A 30 -11.69 -8.28 -7.14
N GLN A 31 -10.76 -7.38 -7.45
CA GLN A 31 -10.06 -7.37 -8.73
C GLN A 31 -9.31 -8.69 -8.99
N GLY A 32 -8.53 -9.17 -8.02
CA GLY A 32 -7.81 -10.44 -8.15
C GLY A 32 -8.74 -11.63 -8.39
N ASN A 33 -9.91 -11.63 -7.76
CA ASN A 33 -10.94 -12.65 -7.99
C ASN A 33 -11.56 -12.58 -9.40
N ILE A 34 -11.83 -11.38 -9.91
CA ILE A 34 -12.33 -11.18 -11.27
C ILE A 34 -11.29 -11.69 -12.29
N GLU A 35 -10.03 -11.28 -12.15
CA GLU A 35 -8.94 -11.68 -13.05
C GLU A 35 -8.73 -13.20 -13.02
N THR A 36 -8.76 -13.81 -11.83
CA THR A 36 -8.68 -15.26 -11.65
C THR A 36 -9.85 -15.98 -12.32
N SER A 37 -11.07 -15.46 -12.19
CA SER A 37 -12.26 -16.05 -12.82
C SER A 37 -12.18 -15.98 -14.35
N ILE A 38 -11.68 -14.87 -14.91
CA ILE A 38 -11.51 -14.72 -16.37
C ILE A 38 -10.46 -15.72 -16.86
N TYR A 39 -9.31 -15.80 -16.18
CA TYR A 39 -8.26 -16.76 -16.51
C TYR A 39 -8.75 -18.20 -16.41
N TRP A 40 -9.53 -18.51 -15.36
CA TRP A 40 -10.12 -19.83 -15.17
C TRP A 40 -11.03 -20.23 -16.33
N ASN A 41 -11.90 -19.32 -16.79
CA ASN A 41 -12.78 -19.56 -17.94
C ASN A 41 -12.00 -19.81 -19.24
N PHE A 42 -10.74 -19.37 -19.32
CA PHE A 42 -9.86 -19.59 -20.47
C PHE A 42 -9.04 -20.89 -20.37
N VAL A 43 -8.73 -21.36 -19.16
CA VAL A 43 -7.82 -22.50 -18.92
C VAL A 43 -8.53 -23.79 -18.46
N ALA A 44 -9.84 -23.74 -18.18
CA ALA A 44 -10.63 -24.85 -17.62
C ALA A 44 -10.76 -26.12 -18.50
N GLU A 45 -10.08 -26.24 -19.64
CA GLU A 45 -10.05 -27.50 -20.41
C GLU A 45 -9.18 -28.60 -19.77
N THR A 46 -8.30 -28.30 -18.81
CA THR A 46 -7.34 -29.30 -18.30
C THR A 46 -7.22 -29.34 -16.77
N GLY A 47 -8.08 -30.11 -16.09
CA GLY A 47 -7.77 -30.66 -14.75
C GLY A 47 -8.47 -30.06 -13.51
N SER A 48 -8.18 -30.65 -12.34
CA SER A 48 -8.95 -30.50 -11.09
C SER A 48 -8.89 -29.11 -10.42
N GLY A 49 -10.05 -28.66 -9.92
CA GLY A 49 -10.33 -27.33 -9.36
C GLY A 49 -9.25 -26.71 -8.47
N LEU A 50 -8.90 -27.38 -7.36
CA LEU A 50 -7.96 -26.81 -6.37
C LEU A 50 -6.51 -26.75 -6.87
N LYS A 51 -6.04 -27.76 -7.60
CA LYS A 51 -4.65 -27.82 -8.10
C LYS A 51 -4.43 -26.73 -9.14
N ASN A 52 -5.38 -26.55 -10.04
CA ASN A 52 -5.32 -25.48 -11.01
C ASN A 52 -5.43 -24.11 -10.33
N TYR A 53 -6.24 -23.95 -9.28
CA TYR A 53 -6.30 -22.68 -8.54
C TYR A 53 -4.95 -22.30 -7.90
N PHE A 54 -4.24 -23.27 -7.31
CA PHE A 54 -2.88 -23.03 -6.81
C PHE A 54 -1.88 -22.76 -7.93
N ASN A 55 -2.00 -23.40 -9.09
CA ASN A 55 -1.17 -23.09 -10.25
C ASN A 55 -1.45 -21.67 -10.75
N VAL A 56 -2.70 -21.23 -10.83
CA VAL A 56 -3.05 -19.85 -11.17
C VAL A 56 -2.44 -18.88 -10.17
N LEU A 57 -2.57 -19.13 -8.86
CA LEU A 57 -1.95 -18.28 -7.83
C LEU A 57 -0.42 -18.22 -7.93
N LYS A 58 0.21 -19.28 -8.44
CA LYS A 58 1.67 -19.39 -8.58
C LYS A 58 2.16 -18.75 -9.87
N GLU A 59 1.43 -18.91 -10.96
CA GLU A 59 1.79 -18.48 -12.31
C GLU A 59 1.29 -17.08 -12.64
N THR A 60 0.30 -16.57 -11.92
CA THR A 60 -0.28 -15.24 -12.15
C THR A 60 0.02 -14.28 -11.01
N SER A 61 0.08 -13.00 -11.35
CA SER A 61 0.38 -11.91 -10.41
C SER A 61 -0.86 -11.23 -9.82
N PHE A 62 -2.05 -11.78 -10.05
CA PHE A 62 -3.36 -11.12 -9.78
C PHE A 62 -3.54 -10.70 -8.31
N TYR A 63 -3.09 -11.53 -7.36
CA TYR A 63 -3.21 -11.24 -5.93
C TYR A 63 -2.02 -10.49 -5.31
N ARG A 64 -0.95 -10.22 -6.07
CA ARG A 64 0.24 -9.52 -5.53
C ARG A 64 -0.09 -8.16 -4.91
N PRO A 65 -0.93 -7.30 -5.53
CA PRO A 65 -1.30 -6.03 -4.92
C PRO A 65 -2.01 -6.20 -3.58
N ALA A 66 -2.86 -7.22 -3.44
CA ALA A 66 -3.57 -7.52 -2.20
C ALA A 66 -2.60 -8.02 -1.11
N ILE A 67 -1.63 -8.88 -1.47
CA ILE A 67 -0.60 -9.37 -0.54
C ILE A 67 0.26 -8.21 -0.01
N ILE A 68 0.66 -7.26 -0.87
CA ILE A 68 1.41 -6.07 -0.42
C ILE A 68 0.54 -5.19 0.49
N LEU A 69 -0.75 -5.03 0.17
CA LEU A 69 -1.70 -4.28 0.98
C LEU A 69 -2.03 -4.92 2.34
N LEU A 70 -1.69 -6.20 2.58
CA LEU A 70 -1.81 -6.79 3.92
C LEU A 70 -0.95 -6.05 4.94
N ILE A 71 0.20 -5.52 4.54
CA ILE A 71 1.13 -4.81 5.43
C ILE A 71 0.48 -3.57 6.07
N PRO A 72 -0.01 -2.58 5.30
CA PRO A 72 -0.72 -1.45 5.89
C PRO A 72 -2.04 -1.87 6.52
N PHE A 73 -2.73 -2.89 5.99
CA PHE A 73 -3.98 -3.41 6.56
C PHE A 73 -3.78 -3.94 7.98
N ILE A 74 -2.75 -4.75 8.25
CA ILE A 74 -2.39 -5.18 9.61
C ILE A 74 -2.04 -3.94 10.47
N GLY A 75 -1.34 -2.97 9.88
CA GLY A 75 -0.96 -1.73 10.55
C GLY A 75 -2.14 -0.91 11.10
N ILE A 76 -3.31 -0.93 10.44
CA ILE A 76 -4.48 -0.15 10.90
C ILE A 76 -5.04 -0.65 12.25
N PHE A 77 -4.87 -1.93 12.57
CA PHE A 77 -5.36 -2.53 13.81
C PHE A 77 -4.38 -2.32 14.98
N ILE A 78 -3.14 -1.92 14.70
CA ILE A 78 -2.11 -1.74 15.71
C ILE A 78 -1.92 -0.26 16.04
N ASN A 79 -2.56 0.22 17.11
CA ASN A 79 -2.40 1.60 17.62
C ASN A 79 -1.09 1.78 18.42
N LYS A 80 0.04 1.36 17.83
CA LYS A 80 1.39 1.48 18.39
C LYS A 80 2.35 1.87 17.28
N LYS A 81 3.57 2.26 17.65
CA LYS A 81 4.66 2.65 16.75
C LYS A 81 4.81 1.72 15.54
N ILE A 82 4.71 0.41 15.75
CA ILE A 82 4.80 -0.57 14.66
C ILE A 82 3.68 -0.42 13.62
N GLY A 83 2.43 -0.19 14.02
CA GLY A 83 1.33 0.03 13.08
C GLY A 83 1.52 1.30 12.24
N TRP A 84 2.08 2.35 12.85
CA TRP A 84 2.47 3.55 12.12
C TRP A 84 3.56 3.27 11.09
N ILE A 85 4.60 2.49 11.46
CA ILE A 85 5.69 2.10 10.56
C ILE A 85 5.13 1.28 9.38
N LEU A 86 4.24 0.32 9.63
CA LEU A 86 3.65 -0.52 8.57
C LEU A 86 2.83 0.31 7.56
N ILE A 87 2.03 1.27 8.04
CA ILE A 87 1.26 2.17 7.17
C ILE A 87 2.20 3.08 6.36
N GLN A 88 3.20 3.68 7.01
CA GLN A 88 4.15 4.56 6.32
C GLN A 88 5.03 3.81 5.33
N ALA A 89 5.45 2.58 5.66
CA ALA A 89 6.24 1.75 4.76
C ALA A 89 5.50 1.48 3.44
N TYR A 90 4.18 1.31 3.49
CA TYR A 90 3.37 1.19 2.28
C TYR A 90 3.38 2.48 1.44
N PHE A 91 3.26 3.66 2.04
CA PHE A 91 3.35 4.92 1.29
C PHE A 91 4.73 5.14 0.68
N TYR A 92 5.81 4.79 1.40
CA TYR A 92 7.15 4.82 0.84
C TYR A 92 7.33 3.81 -0.30
N PHE A 93 6.77 2.61 -0.18
CA PHE A 93 6.72 1.64 -1.26
C PHE A 93 6.01 2.19 -2.50
N LEU A 94 4.86 2.86 -2.33
CA LEU A 94 4.16 3.49 -3.46
C LEU A 94 5.02 4.55 -4.14
N ILE A 95 5.75 5.38 -3.39
CA ILE A 95 6.67 6.37 -3.96
C ILE A 95 7.77 5.69 -4.76
N SER A 96 8.47 4.72 -4.19
CA SER A 96 9.57 4.04 -4.89
C SER A 96 9.08 3.25 -6.10
N ASN A 97 7.91 2.61 -6.01
CA ASN A 97 7.30 1.89 -7.12
C ASN A 97 6.76 2.80 -8.23
N LEU A 98 6.46 4.08 -7.96
CA LEU A 98 6.16 5.06 -9.00
C LEU A 98 7.43 5.50 -9.75
N ILE A 99 8.52 5.71 -9.03
CA ILE A 99 9.79 6.20 -9.62
C ILE A 99 10.45 5.10 -10.46
N PHE A 100 10.47 3.86 -9.97
CA PHE A 100 11.20 2.74 -10.58
C PHE A 100 10.87 2.45 -12.06
N PRO A 101 9.60 2.36 -12.52
CA PRO A 101 9.28 2.16 -13.93
C PRO A 101 9.56 3.38 -14.81
N THR A 102 9.59 4.58 -14.22
CA THR A 102 9.75 5.85 -14.92
C THR A 102 11.15 6.02 -15.52
N GLU A 103 12.15 5.33 -14.98
CA GLU A 103 13.50 5.29 -15.59
C GLU A 103 13.55 4.50 -16.91
N LYS A 104 12.54 3.67 -17.20
CA LYS A 104 12.50 2.82 -18.40
C LYS A 104 11.44 3.23 -19.43
N SER A 105 10.39 3.95 -19.02
CA SER A 105 9.37 4.47 -19.94
C SER A 105 9.73 5.89 -20.35
N ASP A 106 9.89 6.16 -21.65
CA ASP A 106 10.01 7.53 -22.15
C ASP A 106 8.79 8.34 -21.69
N LEU A 107 9.01 9.31 -20.81
CA LEU A 107 8.01 10.28 -20.30
C LEU A 107 7.54 11.27 -21.40
N THR A 108 7.35 10.79 -22.61
CA THR A 108 7.00 11.61 -23.78
C THR A 108 5.52 12.00 -23.80
N ASP A 109 4.65 11.24 -23.11
CA ASP A 109 3.24 11.60 -22.96
C ASP A 109 3.00 12.52 -21.75
N SER A 110 2.72 13.79 -22.04
CA SER A 110 2.40 14.82 -21.05
C SER A 110 1.24 14.44 -20.11
N THR A 111 0.28 13.62 -20.56
CA THR A 111 -0.88 13.20 -19.76
C THR A 111 -0.47 12.21 -18.67
N GLN A 112 0.39 11.24 -19.02
CA GLN A 112 0.91 10.26 -18.08
C GLN A 112 1.81 10.92 -17.03
N PHE A 113 2.62 11.89 -17.45
CA PHE A 113 3.46 12.66 -16.55
C PHE A 113 2.65 13.45 -15.51
N VAL A 114 1.59 14.16 -15.95
CA VAL A 114 0.69 14.89 -15.03
C VAL A 114 0.01 13.93 -14.06
N ALA A 115 -0.49 12.79 -14.54
CA ALA A 115 -1.10 11.78 -13.68
C ALA A 115 -0.12 11.28 -12.60
N LEU A 116 1.14 11.04 -12.96
CA LEU A 116 2.18 10.60 -12.02
C LEU A 116 2.43 11.65 -10.92
N ILE A 117 2.53 12.93 -11.28
CA ILE A 117 2.68 14.03 -10.32
C ILE A 117 1.50 14.07 -9.35
N VAL A 118 0.26 13.98 -9.86
CA VAL A 118 -0.94 14.01 -9.03
C VAL A 118 -0.95 12.85 -8.03
N VAL A 119 -0.65 11.63 -8.47
CA VAL A 119 -0.58 10.46 -7.58
C VAL A 119 0.53 10.63 -6.55
N PHE A 120 1.71 11.12 -6.95
CA PHE A 120 2.81 11.39 -6.02
C PHE A 120 2.41 12.39 -4.94
N LEU A 121 1.76 13.51 -5.30
CA LEU A 121 1.28 14.52 -4.36
C LEU A 121 0.26 13.95 -3.38
N ILE A 122 -0.65 13.08 -3.84
CA ILE A 122 -1.61 12.41 -2.97
C ILE A 122 -0.90 11.52 -1.94
N ILE A 123 0.14 10.78 -2.34
CA ILE A 123 0.89 9.94 -1.40
C ILE A 123 1.63 10.80 -0.36
N VAL A 124 2.29 11.86 -0.79
CA VAL A 124 2.97 12.81 0.11
C VAL A 124 1.98 13.42 1.11
N PHE A 125 0.78 13.77 0.65
CA PHE A 125 -0.29 14.27 1.51
C PHE A 125 -0.63 13.27 2.64
N PHE A 126 -0.77 11.97 2.34
CA PHE A 126 -1.02 10.96 3.37
C PHE A 126 0.14 10.79 4.36
N ILE A 127 1.39 10.86 3.89
CA ILE A 127 2.57 10.83 4.77
C ILE A 127 2.57 12.01 5.74
N ILE A 128 2.22 13.21 5.26
CA ILE A 128 2.11 14.43 6.07
C ILE A 128 0.98 14.29 7.10
N LEU A 129 -0.20 13.81 6.68
CA LEU A 129 -1.32 13.56 7.59
C LEU A 129 -0.90 12.64 8.74
N MET A 130 -0.27 11.50 8.43
CA MET A 130 0.21 10.53 9.42
C MET A 130 1.30 11.10 10.34
N SER A 131 2.02 12.14 9.90
CA SER A 131 3.08 12.80 10.67
C SER A 131 2.60 13.91 11.59
N LEU A 132 1.31 14.30 11.51
CA LEU A 132 0.71 15.31 12.39
C LEU A 132 0.89 14.91 13.87
N LYS A 133 1.25 15.88 14.71
CA LYS A 133 1.51 15.67 16.16
C LYS A 133 0.39 14.88 16.84
N LYS A 134 -0.86 15.16 16.47
CA LYS A 134 -2.07 14.54 17.03
C LYS A 134 -2.11 13.04 16.72
N ILE A 135 -2.00 12.64 15.45
CA ILE A 135 -1.97 11.24 15.05
C ILE A 135 -0.72 10.54 15.59
N ARG A 136 0.45 11.07 15.27
CA ARG A 136 1.74 10.49 15.61
C ARG A 136 1.92 10.27 17.13
N ASN A 137 1.60 11.27 17.95
CA ASN A 137 1.84 11.19 19.40
C ASN A 137 0.67 10.55 20.14
N GLN A 138 -0.58 10.91 19.82
CA GLN A 138 -1.75 10.49 20.61
C GLN A 138 -2.23 9.09 20.23
N VAL A 139 -2.15 8.71 18.95
CA VAL A 139 -2.58 7.37 18.49
C VAL A 139 -1.42 6.37 18.55
N TYR A 140 -0.23 6.78 18.13
CA TYR A 140 0.90 5.86 17.92
C TYR A 140 2.05 6.00 18.93
N GLY A 141 2.01 7.01 19.81
CA GLY A 141 3.01 7.20 20.87
C GLY A 141 4.41 7.57 20.36
N ILE A 142 4.51 8.25 19.23
CA ILE A 142 5.78 8.69 18.63
C ILE A 142 6.04 10.18 18.94
N THR A 143 7.14 10.44 19.66
CA THR A 143 7.63 11.78 19.96
C THR A 143 8.24 12.45 18.73
N LYS A 144 8.33 13.78 18.71
CA LYS A 144 8.93 14.53 17.58
C LYS A 144 10.39 14.13 17.33
N SER A 145 11.16 13.90 18.39
CA SER A 145 12.57 13.49 18.31
C SER A 145 12.79 12.14 17.64
N LYS A 146 11.84 11.21 17.76
CA LYS A 146 11.93 9.86 17.18
C LYS A 146 11.27 9.74 15.80
N LEU A 147 10.58 10.78 15.33
CA LEU A 147 9.86 10.74 14.05
C LEU A 147 10.80 10.45 12.88
N ILE A 148 11.96 11.12 12.82
CA ILE A 148 12.92 10.94 11.73
C ILE A 148 13.40 9.48 11.67
N ILE A 149 13.75 8.90 12.82
CA ILE A 149 14.20 7.50 12.91
C ILE A 149 13.11 6.55 12.40
N TYR A 150 11.85 6.73 12.82
CA TYR A 150 10.76 5.86 12.36
C TYR A 150 10.40 6.05 10.89
N ASN A 151 10.53 7.27 10.34
CA ASN A 151 10.40 7.51 8.90
C ASN A 151 11.50 6.79 8.12
N ILE A 152 12.75 6.83 8.58
CA ILE A 152 13.86 6.10 7.95
C ILE A 152 13.58 4.60 7.95
N ILE A 153 13.16 4.04 9.10
CA ILE A 153 12.82 2.61 9.19
C ILE A 153 11.70 2.26 8.22
N ALA A 154 10.61 3.04 8.21
CA ALA A 154 9.49 2.82 7.30
C ALA A 154 9.92 2.92 5.83
N SER A 155 10.77 3.89 5.49
CA SER A 155 11.31 4.06 4.15
C SER A 155 12.14 2.86 3.70
N ILE A 156 13.03 2.34 4.57
CA ILE A 156 13.82 1.13 4.30
C ILE A 156 12.89 -0.04 3.99
N PHE A 157 11.88 -0.30 4.84
CA PHE A 157 10.88 -1.35 4.57
C PHE A 157 10.14 -1.11 3.24
N GLY A 158 9.74 0.13 2.96
CA GLY A 158 9.11 0.55 1.70
C GLY A 158 9.93 0.21 0.45
N MET A 159 11.19 0.62 0.46
CA MET A 159 12.13 0.38 -0.63
C MET A 159 12.46 -1.10 -0.78
N SER A 160 12.66 -1.83 0.32
CA SER A 160 12.89 -3.28 0.28
C SER A 160 11.75 -4.02 -0.41
N MET A 161 10.49 -3.65 -0.15
CA MET A 161 9.34 -4.22 -0.87
C MET A 161 9.40 -3.95 -2.37
N THR A 162 9.84 -2.76 -2.78
CA THR A 162 9.98 -2.42 -4.20
C THR A 162 11.06 -3.26 -4.88
N ILE A 163 12.20 -3.42 -4.21
CA ILE A 163 13.31 -4.27 -4.70
C ILE A 163 12.85 -5.72 -4.83
N ILE A 164 12.20 -6.27 -3.80
CA ILE A 164 11.67 -7.65 -3.84
C ILE A 164 10.68 -7.80 -4.99
N LEU A 165 9.75 -6.86 -5.15
CA LEU A 165 8.77 -6.89 -6.24
C LEU A 165 9.44 -6.81 -7.63
N ALA A 166 10.49 -5.99 -7.78
CA ALA A 166 11.25 -5.88 -9.01
C ALA A 166 12.01 -7.18 -9.33
N LEU A 167 12.63 -7.82 -8.33
CA LEU A 167 13.31 -9.10 -8.48
C LEU A 167 12.35 -10.22 -8.88
N ILE A 168 11.18 -10.27 -8.25
CA ILE A 168 10.14 -11.24 -8.62
C ILE A 168 9.73 -11.07 -10.08
N LYS A 169 9.49 -9.83 -10.53
CA LYS A 169 9.16 -9.55 -11.94
C LYS A 169 10.29 -9.92 -12.90
N ALA A 170 11.54 -9.69 -12.53
CA ALA A 170 12.69 -10.02 -13.36
C ALA A 170 12.93 -11.53 -13.50
N ALA A 171 12.50 -12.34 -12.53
CA ALA A 171 12.59 -13.80 -12.58
C ALA A 171 11.46 -14.46 -13.41
N GLU A 172 10.45 -13.69 -13.82
CA GLU A 172 9.34 -14.16 -14.68
C GLU A 172 9.58 -13.92 -16.18
N ILE A 173 10.66 -13.21 -16.53
CA ILE A 173 11.13 -12.95 -17.89
C ILE A 173 12.20 -13.99 -18.23
#